data_AF-A0A1G2ZZK1-F1
#
_entry.id   AF-A0A1G2ZZK1-F1
#
_cell.length_a   1.000
_cell.length_b   1.000
_cell.length_c   1.000
_cell.angle_alpha   90.00
_cell.angle_beta   90.00
_cell.angle_gamma   90.00
#
_symmetry.space_group_name_H-M   'P 1'
#
loop_
_entity.id
_entity.type
_entity.pdbx_description
1 polymer ?
#
loop_
_entity_poly.entity_id
_entity_poly.type
_entity_poly.pdbx_seq_one_letter_code
_entity_poly.pdbx_strand_id
1 'polypeptide(L)'
;MKRGRMACAGLITLLGGILLSQPPSYGDDKKKHDYNACAKGITLANDEQEINAIAQKSKAHKIFVDFLKNPQTWAAMLKTIDERADFYSDNVQIVVKLVPTGNYGLGRGVLGHGTMILNYENMARAISLSRGSVDPPQKIITHELCHIFHAAKISLPLFLNEGMAEYVAMKEDQLGPYFDSKKEVKNLDESVNIGFDERYARGLIFFKYLDSKYKQASAKKFIVLTCLQEKDYKEGLQEITGKSWEKILKEELEWARQFVNSRGKQ
;
A
#
# COMPACT_ATOMS: atom_id res chain seq x y z
N MET A 1 -12.38 -54.66 21.42
CA MET A 1 -12.33 -54.18 22.81
C MET A 1 -11.78 -52.75 22.84
N LYS A 2 -12.49 -51.86 23.56
CA LYS A 2 -12.05 -50.68 24.36
C LYS A 2 -10.79 -49.91 23.88
N ARG A 3 -10.92 -48.69 23.32
CA ARG A 3 -11.03 -47.34 23.97
C ARG A 3 -9.72 -46.78 24.56
N GLY A 4 -9.36 -45.57 24.12
CA GLY A 4 -8.57 -44.55 24.84
C GLY A 4 -7.94 -43.54 23.85
N ARG A 5 -8.55 -42.38 23.52
CA ARG A 5 -8.48 -41.05 24.20
C ARG A 5 -7.04 -40.51 24.29
N MET A 6 -6.69 -39.24 24.06
CA MET A 6 -7.35 -37.99 23.62
C MET A 6 -6.25 -36.89 23.56
N ALA A 7 -6.43 -35.88 22.69
CA ALA A 7 -6.10 -34.45 22.83
C ALA A 7 -4.60 -34.03 23.00
N CYS A 8 -4.12 -32.84 22.56
CA CYS A 8 -4.75 -31.53 22.50
C CYS A 8 -4.35 -30.72 21.25
N ALA A 9 -5.35 -30.14 20.60
CA ALA A 9 -5.20 -29.00 19.70
C ALA A 9 -5.04 -27.72 20.54
N GLY A 10 -3.97 -26.96 20.30
CA GLY A 10 -3.80 -25.61 20.83
C GLY A 10 -4.43 -24.61 19.87
N LEU A 11 -5.73 -24.36 20.04
CA LEU A 11 -6.45 -23.28 19.37
C LEU A 11 -6.14 -21.98 20.14
N ILE A 12 -5.29 -21.11 19.61
CA ILE A 12 -5.11 -19.76 20.14
C ILE A 12 -6.28 -18.93 19.66
N THR A 13 -7.30 -18.80 20.51
CA THR A 13 -8.41 -17.88 20.32
C THR A 13 -7.98 -16.50 20.82
N LEU A 14 -7.48 -15.63 19.92
CA LEU A 14 -7.30 -14.22 20.22
C LEU A 14 -8.66 -13.51 20.05
N LEU A 15 -9.44 -13.49 21.13
CA LEU A 15 -10.60 -12.62 21.29
C LEU A 15 -10.10 -11.20 21.59
N GLY A 16 -9.71 -10.47 20.55
CA GLY A 16 -9.57 -9.01 20.60
C GLY A 16 -10.94 -8.39 20.34
N GLY A 17 -11.61 -7.93 21.39
CA GLY A 17 -12.83 -7.14 21.25
C GLY A 17 -12.54 -5.89 20.43
N ILE A 18 -13.10 -5.84 19.22
CA ILE A 18 -13.11 -4.63 18.39
C ILE A 18 -14.08 -3.67 19.09
N LEU A 19 -13.54 -2.81 19.96
CA LEU A 19 -14.18 -1.57 20.31
C LEU A 19 -14.43 -0.83 19.00
N LEU A 20 -15.70 -0.72 18.60
CA LEU A 20 -16.16 0.12 17.51
C LEU A 20 -15.89 1.58 17.90
N SER A 21 -14.64 2.02 17.78
CA SER A 21 -14.29 3.43 17.79
C SER A 21 -15.02 4.08 16.63
N GLN A 22 -15.68 5.21 16.89
CA GLN A 22 -16.26 6.03 15.83
C GLN A 22 -15.21 6.27 14.74
N PRO A 23 -15.61 6.29 13.44
CA PRO A 23 -14.67 6.62 12.39
C PRO A 23 -14.04 7.97 12.74
N PRO A 24 -12.70 8.10 12.66
CA PRO A 24 -12.04 9.36 12.99
C PRO A 24 -12.65 10.50 12.17
N SER A 25 -12.85 11.64 12.82
CA SER A 25 -13.24 12.87 12.14
C SER A 25 -12.13 13.26 11.16
N TYR A 26 -12.32 12.95 9.89
CA TYR A 26 -11.45 13.39 8.81
C TYR A 26 -11.88 14.80 8.40
N GLY A 27 -11.10 15.81 8.78
CA GLY A 27 -11.10 17.07 8.03
C GLY A 27 -11.12 18.41 8.76
N ASP A 28 -11.20 18.54 10.10
CA ASP A 28 -11.33 19.91 10.67
C ASP A 28 -10.58 20.24 11.97
N ASP A 29 -9.86 19.32 12.61
CA ASP A 29 -9.06 19.66 13.79
C ASP A 29 -7.56 19.61 13.49
N LYS A 30 -6.91 20.79 13.53
CA LYS A 30 -5.45 21.00 13.38
C LYS A 30 -4.65 20.41 14.54
N LYS A 31 -4.82 19.12 14.85
CA LYS A 31 -3.82 18.40 15.64
C LYS A 31 -2.61 18.19 14.76
N LYS A 32 -1.46 18.70 15.21
CA LYS A 32 -0.18 18.44 14.55
C LYS A 32 0.10 16.94 14.60
N HIS A 33 0.11 16.27 13.45
CA HIS A 33 0.44 14.86 13.35
C HIS A 33 1.87 14.61 13.86
N ASP A 34 2.04 13.71 14.84
CA ASP A 34 3.34 13.30 15.37
C ASP A 34 3.75 11.93 14.80
N TYR A 35 4.28 11.94 13.58
CA TYR A 35 4.74 10.71 12.92
C TYR A 35 5.89 10.01 13.64
N ASN A 36 6.69 10.74 14.44
CA ASN A 36 7.76 10.14 15.21
C ASN A 36 7.22 9.34 16.39
N ALA A 37 6.14 9.81 17.03
CA ALA A 37 5.44 9.02 18.04
C ALA A 37 4.82 7.76 17.41
N CYS A 38 4.13 7.89 16.28
CA CYS A 38 3.53 6.76 15.57
C CYS A 38 4.57 5.70 15.15
N ALA A 39 5.74 6.14 14.65
CA ALA A 39 6.82 5.24 14.23
C ALA A 39 7.31 4.29 15.34
N LYS A 40 7.18 4.67 16.62
CA LYS A 40 7.54 3.80 17.76
C LYS A 40 6.66 2.56 17.88
N GLY A 41 5.45 2.62 17.30
CA GLY A 41 4.53 1.50 17.25
C GLY A 41 4.88 0.44 16.19
N ILE A 42 5.92 0.66 15.40
CA ILE A 42 6.41 -0.28 14.40
C ILE A 42 7.59 -1.05 14.99
N THR A 43 7.48 -2.37 15.05
CA THR A 43 8.47 -3.23 15.72
C THR A 43 8.93 -4.36 14.80
N LEU A 44 10.17 -4.80 14.94
CA LEU A 44 10.68 -5.99 14.27
C LEU A 44 10.39 -7.23 15.13
N ALA A 45 9.82 -8.27 14.52
CA ALA A 45 9.46 -9.53 15.19
C ALA A 45 10.67 -10.47 15.37
N ASN A 46 11.66 -10.35 14.49
CA ASN A 46 12.90 -11.11 14.59
C ASN A 46 13.70 -10.61 15.81
N ASP A 47 14.37 -11.51 16.51
CA ASP A 47 15.23 -11.11 17.60
C ASP A 47 16.50 -10.39 17.10
N GLU A 48 17.22 -9.78 18.04
CA GLU A 48 18.42 -9.00 17.69
C GLU A 48 19.54 -9.87 17.09
N GLN A 49 19.65 -11.14 17.49
CA GLN A 49 20.66 -12.05 16.95
C GLN A 49 20.36 -12.38 15.48
N GLU A 50 19.11 -12.69 15.15
CA GLU A 50 18.65 -12.91 13.78
C GLU A 50 18.86 -11.66 12.92
N ILE A 51 18.48 -10.49 13.41
CA ILE A 51 18.64 -9.22 12.69
C ILE A 51 20.12 -8.93 12.42
N ASN A 52 20.99 -9.14 13.41
CA ASN A 52 22.43 -8.95 13.25
C ASN A 52 23.03 -9.96 12.27
N ALA A 53 22.59 -11.22 12.30
CA ALA A 53 23.00 -12.23 11.32
C ALA A 53 22.59 -11.84 9.89
N ILE A 54 21.39 -11.30 9.68
CA ILE A 54 20.95 -10.78 8.38
C ILE A 54 21.87 -9.64 7.93
N ALA A 55 22.13 -8.66 8.79
CA ALA A 55 22.98 -7.50 8.46
C ALA A 55 24.41 -7.89 8.06
N GLN A 56 24.93 -9.00 8.58
CA GLN A 56 26.27 -9.49 8.27
C GLN A 56 26.38 -10.23 6.92
N LYS A 57 25.26 -10.59 6.27
CA LYS A 57 25.28 -11.34 5.00
C LYS A 57 25.95 -10.58 3.85
N SER A 58 25.68 -9.29 3.72
CA SER A 58 26.31 -8.43 2.70
C SER A 58 26.15 -6.96 3.02
N LYS A 59 26.88 -6.09 2.31
CA LYS A 59 26.72 -4.63 2.41
C LYS A 59 25.27 -4.18 2.18
N ALA A 60 24.58 -4.79 1.21
CA ALA A 60 23.20 -4.43 0.91
C ALA A 60 22.22 -4.85 2.02
N HIS A 61 22.44 -6.02 2.63
CA HIS A 61 21.67 -6.44 3.80
C HIS A 61 21.89 -5.50 5.00
N LYS A 62 23.13 -5.08 5.24
CA LYS A 62 23.43 -4.08 6.27
C LYS A 62 22.68 -2.78 6.02
N ILE A 63 22.71 -2.25 4.80
CA ILE A 63 21.97 -1.04 4.43
C ILE A 63 20.46 -1.23 4.68
N PHE A 64 19.89 -2.38 4.31
CA PHE A 64 18.48 -2.66 4.53
C PHE A 64 18.12 -2.71 6.03
N VAL A 65 18.89 -3.40 6.85
CA VAL A 65 18.64 -3.49 8.29
C VAL A 65 18.81 -2.12 8.97
N ASP A 66 19.87 -1.37 8.63
CA ASP A 66 20.11 -0.03 9.16
C ASP A 66 18.95 0.92 8.77
N PHE A 67 18.42 0.79 7.55
CA PHE A 67 17.24 1.51 7.08
C PHE A 67 15.98 1.21 7.92
N LEU A 68 15.73 -0.07 8.26
CA LEU A 68 14.59 -0.48 9.08
C LEU A 68 14.73 -0.08 10.55
N LYS A 69 15.94 -0.01 11.09
CA LYS A 69 16.18 0.42 12.48
C LYS A 69 16.05 1.94 12.67
N ASN A 70 15.99 2.70 11.59
CA ASN A 70 15.90 4.15 11.63
C ASN A 70 14.43 4.61 11.83
N PRO A 71 14.06 5.20 12.97
CA PRO A 71 12.68 5.62 13.22
C PRO A 71 12.21 6.77 12.31
N GLN A 72 13.12 7.61 11.82
CA GLN A 72 12.80 8.71 10.91
C GLN A 72 12.36 8.19 9.53
N THR A 73 12.88 7.04 9.10
CA THR A 73 12.44 6.35 7.88
C THR A 73 10.96 5.99 7.97
N TRP A 74 10.55 5.36 9.08
CA TRP A 74 9.15 4.99 9.32
C TRP A 74 8.25 6.21 9.38
N ALA A 75 8.66 7.25 10.12
CA ALA A 75 7.92 8.50 10.20
C ALA A 75 7.71 9.14 8.82
N ALA A 76 8.72 9.11 7.95
CA ALA A 76 8.62 9.65 6.59
C ALA A 76 7.63 8.85 5.71
N MET A 77 7.63 7.52 5.81
CA MET A 77 6.68 6.67 5.07
C MET A 77 5.24 6.88 5.58
N LEU A 78 5.03 6.96 6.89
CA LEU A 78 3.72 7.28 7.50
C LEU A 78 3.21 8.66 7.06
N LYS A 79 4.09 9.67 7.04
CA LYS A 79 3.77 11.00 6.54
C LYS A 79 3.36 10.96 5.06
N THR A 80 4.09 10.23 4.23
CA THR A 80 3.77 10.09 2.80
C THR A 80 2.37 9.50 2.60
N ILE A 81 2.02 8.49 3.40
CA ILE A 81 0.71 7.86 3.38
C ILE A 81 -0.39 8.86 3.76
N ASP A 82 -0.22 9.61 4.85
CA ASP A 82 -1.20 10.62 5.26
C ASP A 82 -1.36 11.75 4.22
N GLU A 83 -0.26 12.28 3.70
CA GLU A 83 -0.29 13.37 2.73
C GLU A 83 -1.01 12.99 1.43
N ARG A 84 -0.95 11.71 1.02
CA ARG A 84 -1.56 11.24 -0.24
C ARG A 84 -2.94 10.57 -0.08
N ALA A 85 -3.21 9.97 1.08
CA ALA A 85 -4.41 9.14 1.31
C ALA A 85 -5.25 9.53 2.53
N ASP A 86 -4.82 10.51 3.35
CA ASP A 86 -5.47 10.88 4.62
C ASP A 86 -5.46 9.78 5.68
N PHE A 87 -4.57 8.80 5.55
CA PHE A 87 -4.47 7.72 6.52
C PHE A 87 -3.53 8.09 7.66
N TYR A 88 -3.97 9.01 8.52
CA TYR A 88 -3.33 9.24 9.81
C TYR A 88 -3.95 8.34 10.89
N SER A 89 -3.09 7.80 11.77
CA SER A 89 -3.47 7.14 13.01
C SER A 89 -2.49 7.53 14.10
N ASP A 90 -3.00 7.98 15.25
CA ASP A 90 -2.21 8.32 16.44
C ASP A 90 -1.79 7.08 17.25
N ASN A 91 -2.37 5.92 16.93
CA ASN A 91 -2.09 4.64 17.56
C ASN A 91 -1.69 3.62 16.50
N VAL A 92 -0.45 3.64 16.04
CA VAL A 92 0.11 2.65 15.11
C VAL A 92 0.61 1.43 15.89
N GLN A 93 0.29 0.23 15.43
CA GLN A 93 0.76 -1.03 16.01
C GLN A 93 1.06 -2.04 14.90
N ILE A 94 2.29 -2.01 14.39
CA ILE A 94 2.70 -2.84 13.25
C ILE A 94 3.87 -3.72 13.64
N VAL A 95 3.71 -5.02 13.39
CA VAL A 95 4.76 -6.01 13.59
C VAL A 95 5.34 -6.41 12.24
N VAL A 96 6.65 -6.20 12.07
CA VAL A 96 7.38 -6.47 10.83
C VAL A 96 8.24 -7.71 11.00
N LYS A 97 8.02 -8.73 10.17
CA LYS A 97 8.81 -9.97 10.15
C LYS A 97 9.66 -10.05 8.89
N LEU A 98 10.95 -10.32 9.06
CA LEU A 98 11.90 -10.55 7.98
C LEU A 98 11.98 -12.06 7.68
N VAL A 99 11.88 -12.41 6.40
CA VAL A 99 11.96 -13.80 5.90
C VAL A 99 12.92 -13.91 4.71
N PRO A 100 13.55 -15.07 4.47
CA PRO A 100 14.49 -15.26 3.36
C PRO A 100 13.83 -15.42 1.98
N THR A 101 12.57 -15.83 1.93
CA THR A 101 11.89 -16.28 0.71
C THR A 101 10.48 -15.69 0.59
N GLY A 102 9.90 -15.75 -0.61
CA GLY A 102 8.59 -15.18 -0.94
C GLY A 102 8.68 -13.88 -1.76
N ASN A 103 7.55 -13.19 -1.88
CA ASN A 103 7.46 -11.88 -2.54
C ASN A 103 8.24 -10.80 -1.77
N TYR A 104 8.44 -9.62 -2.38
CA TYR A 104 9.17 -8.52 -1.72
C TYR A 104 8.55 -8.14 -0.36
N GLY A 105 7.24 -7.98 -0.31
CA GLY A 105 6.49 -7.63 0.88
C GLY A 105 5.09 -8.19 0.89
N LEU A 106 4.46 -8.20 2.06
CA LEU A 106 3.04 -8.41 2.26
C LEU A 106 2.59 -7.70 3.54
N GLY A 107 1.77 -6.66 3.40
CA GLY A 107 1.09 -5.96 4.48
C GLY A 107 -0.34 -6.49 4.67
N ARG A 108 -0.72 -6.76 5.92
CA ARG A 108 -2.10 -7.08 6.31
C ARG A 108 -2.43 -6.39 7.60
N GLY A 109 -3.53 -5.64 7.61
CA GLY A 109 -3.94 -4.92 8.80
C GLY A 109 -5.19 -4.08 8.57
N VAL A 110 -5.51 -3.27 9.56
CA VAL A 110 -6.66 -2.36 9.59
C VAL A 110 -6.22 -1.09 10.33
N LEU A 111 -6.38 0.08 9.73
CA LEU A 111 -6.22 1.39 10.38
C LEU A 111 -4.89 1.57 11.14
N GLY A 112 -3.79 1.07 10.58
CA GLY A 112 -2.45 1.19 11.14
C GLY A 112 -2.10 0.09 12.16
N HIS A 113 -2.96 -0.91 12.31
CA HIS A 113 -2.74 -2.09 13.16
C HIS A 113 -2.57 -3.31 12.28
N GLY A 114 -1.49 -4.08 12.44
CA GLY A 114 -1.33 -5.30 11.67
C GLY A 114 0.08 -5.86 11.60
N THR A 115 0.32 -6.63 10.55
CA THR A 115 1.57 -7.33 10.32
C THR A 115 2.10 -7.05 8.92
N MET A 116 3.42 -6.96 8.81
CA MET A 116 4.12 -6.89 7.54
C MET A 116 5.15 -8.00 7.47
N ILE A 117 5.22 -8.70 6.34
CA ILE A 117 6.28 -9.66 6.06
C ILE A 117 7.15 -9.07 4.95
N LEU A 118 8.47 -9.04 5.15
CA LEU A 118 9.43 -8.54 4.16
C LEU A 118 10.44 -9.62 3.81
N ASN A 119 10.62 -9.88 2.52
CA ASN A 119 11.70 -10.75 2.06
C ASN A 119 13.02 -9.99 2.03
N TYR A 120 13.90 -10.24 3.00
CA TYR A 120 15.14 -9.49 3.15
C TYR A 120 16.16 -9.77 2.03
N GLU A 121 16.12 -10.95 1.38
CA GLU A 121 17.00 -11.28 0.24
C GLU A 121 16.59 -10.44 -0.99
N ASN A 122 15.29 -10.32 -1.25
CA ASN A 122 14.77 -9.51 -2.34
C ASN A 122 15.02 -8.00 -2.10
N MET A 123 14.87 -7.51 -0.87
CA MET A 123 15.18 -6.12 -0.53
C MET A 123 16.65 -5.79 -0.68
N ALA A 124 17.54 -6.67 -0.21
CA ALA A 124 18.98 -6.52 -0.40
C ALA A 124 19.38 -6.57 -1.89
N ARG A 125 18.71 -7.42 -2.69
CA ARG A 125 18.89 -7.45 -4.15
C ARG A 125 18.48 -6.12 -4.80
N ALA A 126 17.32 -5.57 -4.42
CA ALA A 126 16.85 -4.28 -4.94
C ALA A 126 17.85 -3.15 -4.62
N ILE A 127 18.38 -3.10 -3.39
CA ILE A 127 19.43 -2.14 -2.99
C ILE A 127 20.70 -2.32 -3.83
N SER A 128 21.08 -3.57 -4.10
CA SER A 128 22.28 -3.85 -4.90
C SER A 128 22.12 -3.37 -6.34
N LEU A 129 20.97 -3.65 -6.96
CA LEU A 129 20.63 -3.20 -8.32
C LEU A 129 20.51 -1.67 -8.42
N SER A 130 20.10 -1.00 -7.33
CA SER A 130 20.01 0.45 -7.24
C SER A 130 21.30 1.12 -6.73
N ARG A 131 22.44 0.41 -6.78
CA ARG A 131 23.78 0.91 -6.39
C ARG A 131 23.85 1.41 -4.94
N GLY A 132 23.11 0.76 -4.03
CA GLY A 132 23.09 1.08 -2.60
C GLY A 132 21.95 1.99 -2.16
N SER A 133 21.04 2.39 -3.07
CA SER A 133 19.90 3.23 -2.72
C SER A 133 18.79 2.46 -2.01
N VAL A 134 18.24 3.06 -0.96
CA VAL A 134 17.08 2.54 -0.20
C VAL A 134 15.73 2.95 -0.81
N ASP A 135 15.71 3.76 -1.87
CA ASP A 135 14.47 4.21 -2.51
C ASP A 135 13.56 3.04 -2.95
N PRO A 136 14.06 1.96 -3.59
CA PRO A 136 13.18 0.85 -3.96
C PRO A 136 12.57 0.12 -2.74
N PRO A 137 13.34 -0.30 -1.70
CA PRO A 137 12.75 -0.84 -0.48
C PRO A 137 11.77 0.11 0.21
N GLN A 138 12.08 1.40 0.30
CA GLN A 138 11.22 2.40 0.92
C GLN A 138 9.86 2.47 0.23
N LYS A 139 9.87 2.51 -1.11
CA LYS A 139 8.65 2.51 -1.91
C LYS A 139 7.84 1.23 -1.72
N ILE A 140 8.49 0.06 -1.72
CA ILE A 140 7.79 -1.21 -1.48
C ILE A 140 7.18 -1.24 -0.07
N ILE A 141 7.91 -0.82 0.96
CA ILE A 141 7.39 -0.81 2.32
C ILE A 141 6.24 0.20 2.47
N THR A 142 6.32 1.35 1.80
CA THR A 142 5.23 2.33 1.77
C THR A 142 3.97 1.76 1.12
N HIS A 143 4.12 0.98 0.03
CA HIS A 143 3.02 0.25 -0.62
C HIS A 143 2.34 -0.71 0.38
N GLU A 144 3.12 -1.55 1.05
CA GLU A 144 2.56 -2.51 2.01
C GLU A 144 1.96 -1.85 3.25
N LEU A 145 2.54 -0.74 3.72
CA LEU A 145 1.96 0.06 4.80
C LEU A 145 0.60 0.61 4.38
N CYS A 146 0.43 1.06 3.13
CA CYS A 146 -0.86 1.51 2.62
C CYS A 146 -1.96 0.45 2.81
N HIS A 147 -1.63 -0.83 2.54
CA HIS A 147 -2.54 -1.95 2.78
C HIS A 147 -2.92 -2.17 4.25
N ILE A 148 -2.00 -1.90 5.17
CA ILE A 148 -2.28 -1.98 6.62
C ILE A 148 -3.21 -0.85 7.07
N PHE A 149 -3.08 0.34 6.49
CA PHE A 149 -3.90 1.50 6.88
C PHE A 149 -5.32 1.45 6.33
N HIS A 150 -5.51 1.11 5.04
CA HIS A 150 -6.85 1.16 4.43
C HIS A 150 -7.71 -0.09 4.66
N ALA A 151 -7.20 -1.05 5.43
CA ALA A 151 -7.91 -2.25 5.82
C ALA A 151 -8.33 -3.19 4.67
N ALA A 152 -7.59 -3.20 3.54
CA ALA A 152 -7.84 -4.00 2.32
C ALA A 152 -9.29 -4.50 2.19
N LYS A 153 -10.26 -3.57 2.23
CA LYS A 153 -11.67 -3.96 2.27
C LYS A 153 -12.03 -4.56 0.92
N ILE A 154 -12.76 -5.67 0.96
CA ILE A 154 -13.15 -6.50 -0.19
C ILE A 154 -13.94 -5.70 -1.25
N SER A 155 -14.47 -4.52 -0.91
CA SER A 155 -15.31 -3.71 -1.79
C SER A 155 -14.57 -3.01 -2.92
N LEU A 156 -13.25 -2.78 -2.83
CA LEU A 156 -12.50 -2.19 -3.94
C LEU A 156 -12.04 -3.25 -4.95
N PRO A 157 -12.29 -3.06 -6.26
CA PRO A 157 -11.64 -3.85 -7.30
C PRO A 157 -10.12 -3.90 -7.09
N LEU A 158 -9.50 -5.06 -7.32
CA LEU A 158 -8.08 -5.28 -7.05
C LEU A 158 -7.16 -4.26 -7.74
N PHE A 159 -7.50 -3.83 -8.96
CA PHE A 159 -6.71 -2.81 -9.67
C PHE A 159 -6.71 -1.46 -8.94
N LEU A 160 -7.85 -1.06 -8.34
CA LEU A 160 -7.91 0.15 -7.53
C LEU A 160 -7.17 -0.02 -6.21
N ASN A 161 -7.31 -1.16 -5.55
CA ASN A 161 -6.63 -1.46 -4.30
C ASN A 161 -5.09 -1.39 -4.47
N GLU A 162 -4.56 -2.16 -5.40
CA GLU A 162 -3.13 -2.24 -5.67
C GLU A 162 -2.61 -0.92 -6.26
N GLY A 163 -3.31 -0.34 -7.24
CA GLY A 163 -2.88 0.92 -7.84
C GLY A 163 -2.94 2.13 -6.92
N MET A 164 -3.80 2.12 -5.90
CA MET A 164 -3.77 3.12 -4.83
C MET A 164 -2.47 3.02 -4.04
N ALA A 165 -2.08 1.82 -3.64
CA ALA A 165 -0.84 1.59 -2.90
C ALA A 165 0.38 2.01 -3.75
N GLU A 166 0.37 1.73 -5.07
CA GLU A 166 1.41 2.21 -5.99
C GLU A 166 1.45 3.74 -6.11
N TYR A 167 0.27 4.39 -6.17
CA TYR A 167 0.15 5.84 -6.23
C TYR A 167 0.63 6.53 -4.95
N VAL A 168 0.29 5.97 -3.79
CA VAL A 168 0.74 6.46 -2.48
C VAL A 168 2.25 6.27 -2.33
N ALA A 169 2.77 5.11 -2.75
CA ALA A 169 4.20 4.80 -2.71
C ALA A 169 5.03 5.51 -3.80
N MET A 170 4.40 6.21 -4.73
CA MET A 170 5.08 6.88 -5.86
C MET A 170 5.95 5.92 -6.71
N LYS A 171 5.45 4.70 -6.93
CA LYS A 171 6.12 3.61 -7.67
C LYS A 171 5.78 3.64 -9.16
N GLU A 172 6.31 4.62 -9.88
CA GLU A 172 6.06 4.77 -11.32
C GLU A 172 6.69 3.67 -12.19
N ASP A 173 7.64 2.90 -11.65
CA ASP A 173 8.26 1.74 -12.29
C ASP A 173 7.26 0.63 -12.63
N GLN A 174 6.09 0.62 -11.98
CA GLN A 174 5.03 -0.35 -12.23
C GLN A 174 4.22 -0.09 -13.51
N LEU A 175 4.51 0.98 -14.26
CA LEU A 175 3.81 1.29 -15.50
C LEU A 175 4.30 0.48 -16.72
N GLY A 176 5.32 -0.37 -16.53
CA GLY A 176 5.92 -1.22 -17.57
C GLY A 176 4.94 -2.03 -18.44
N PRO A 177 3.84 -2.61 -17.92
CA PRO A 177 2.87 -3.33 -18.76
C PRO A 177 2.27 -2.49 -19.90
N TYR A 178 2.14 -1.17 -19.72
CA TYR A 178 1.58 -0.29 -20.75
C TYR A 178 2.66 0.35 -21.62
N PHE A 179 3.84 0.64 -21.07
CA PHE A 179 4.93 1.26 -21.82
C PHE A 179 5.81 0.25 -22.57
N ASP A 180 6.23 -0.82 -21.89
CA ASP A 180 7.17 -1.79 -22.43
C ASP A 180 6.46 -2.90 -23.20
N SER A 181 5.38 -3.44 -22.61
CA SER A 181 4.59 -4.52 -23.21
C SER A 181 3.48 -4.04 -24.15
N LYS A 182 3.30 -2.71 -24.30
CA LYS A 182 2.31 -2.07 -25.18
C LYS A 182 0.89 -2.63 -25.05
N LYS A 183 0.49 -3.03 -23.84
CA LYS A 183 -0.87 -3.53 -23.61
C LYS A 183 -1.90 -2.42 -23.84
N GLU A 184 -3.09 -2.80 -24.27
CA GLU A 184 -4.19 -1.86 -24.44
C GLU A 184 -4.73 -1.43 -23.07
N VAL A 185 -4.90 -0.11 -22.86
CA VAL A 185 -5.60 0.40 -21.68
C VAL A 185 -7.09 0.11 -21.81
N LYS A 186 -7.62 -0.64 -20.84
CA LYS A 186 -9.06 -0.96 -20.71
C LYS A 186 -9.80 0.09 -19.91
N ASN A 187 -11.12 0.22 -20.15
CA ASN A 187 -11.96 1.12 -19.34
C ASN A 187 -12.09 0.57 -17.90
N LEU A 188 -12.63 1.36 -16.97
CA LEU A 188 -12.68 0.99 -15.55
C LEU A 188 -13.55 -0.24 -15.27
N ASP A 189 -14.62 -0.47 -16.01
CA ASP A 189 -15.49 -1.64 -15.84
C ASP A 189 -14.81 -2.93 -16.33
N GLU A 190 -14.07 -2.86 -17.43
CA GLU A 190 -13.26 -3.97 -17.94
C GLU A 190 -12.03 -4.25 -17.05
N SER A 191 -11.54 -3.22 -16.35
CA SER A 191 -10.33 -3.30 -15.52
C SER A 191 -10.49 -4.17 -14.26
N VAL A 192 -11.71 -4.57 -13.91
CA VAL A 192 -11.96 -5.46 -12.75
C VAL A 192 -11.40 -6.87 -12.96
N ASN A 193 -11.20 -7.31 -14.21
CA ASN A 193 -10.78 -8.66 -14.59
C ASN A 193 -9.42 -8.72 -15.31
N ILE A 194 -8.59 -7.69 -15.16
CA ILE A 194 -7.27 -7.65 -15.81
C ILE A 194 -6.23 -8.55 -15.11
N GLY A 195 -5.17 -8.87 -15.84
CA GLY A 195 -4.10 -9.74 -15.34
C GLY A 195 -3.37 -9.17 -14.12
N PHE A 196 -2.71 -10.06 -13.37
CA PHE A 196 -2.01 -9.72 -12.13
C PHE A 196 -1.03 -8.55 -12.30
N ASP A 197 -0.23 -8.54 -13.36
CA ASP A 197 0.77 -7.48 -13.59
C ASP A 197 0.11 -6.15 -14.00
N GLU A 198 -1.05 -6.19 -14.66
CA GLU A 198 -1.73 -4.99 -15.17
C GLU A 198 -2.46 -4.22 -14.08
N ARG A 199 -2.91 -4.90 -13.02
CA ARG A 199 -3.75 -4.29 -11.98
C ARG A 199 -3.04 -3.14 -11.25
N TYR A 200 -1.75 -3.30 -10.96
CA TYR A 200 -0.89 -2.29 -10.34
C TYR A 200 -0.79 -1.05 -11.23
N ALA A 201 -0.38 -1.27 -12.48
CA ALA A 201 -0.20 -0.23 -13.48
C ALA A 201 -1.51 0.53 -13.76
N ARG A 202 -2.62 -0.21 -13.91
CA ARG A 202 -3.91 0.35 -14.32
C ARG A 202 -4.51 1.26 -13.26
N GLY A 203 -4.47 0.84 -12.01
CA GLY A 203 -4.93 1.67 -10.91
C GLY A 203 -4.02 2.87 -10.68
N LEU A 204 -2.69 2.72 -10.80
CA LEU A 204 -1.78 3.86 -10.73
C LEU A 204 -2.10 4.92 -11.79
N ILE A 205 -2.38 4.51 -13.04
CA ILE A 205 -2.83 5.41 -14.11
C ILE A 205 -4.14 6.12 -13.71
N PHE A 206 -5.10 5.39 -13.13
CA PHE A 206 -6.37 5.97 -12.67
C PHE A 206 -6.15 7.04 -11.57
N PHE A 207 -5.32 6.77 -10.56
CA PHE A 207 -5.05 7.78 -9.53
C PHE A 207 -4.29 8.99 -10.08
N LYS A 208 -3.39 8.78 -11.05
CA LYS A 208 -2.75 9.88 -11.79
C LYS A 208 -3.74 10.71 -12.60
N TYR A 209 -4.76 10.08 -13.19
CA TYR A 209 -5.86 10.79 -13.86
C TYR A 209 -6.56 11.73 -12.89
N LEU A 210 -6.95 11.24 -11.71
CA LEU A 210 -7.60 12.07 -10.68
C LEU A 210 -6.72 13.23 -10.24
N ASP A 211 -5.45 12.97 -9.96
CA ASP A 211 -4.47 13.96 -9.55
C ASP A 211 -4.25 15.03 -10.63
N SER A 212 -4.10 14.60 -11.89
CA SER A 212 -3.84 15.48 -13.03
C SER A 212 -5.05 16.32 -13.44
N LYS A 213 -6.26 15.73 -13.49
CA LYS A 213 -7.45 16.41 -14.00
C LYS A 213 -8.21 17.18 -12.93
N TYR A 214 -8.24 16.67 -11.71
CA TYR A 214 -9.07 17.22 -10.62
C TYR A 214 -8.24 17.68 -9.42
N LYS A 215 -6.90 17.76 -9.57
CA LYS A 215 -5.91 18.11 -8.54
C LYS A 215 -5.75 17.01 -7.48
N GLN A 216 -4.61 16.99 -6.80
CA GLN A 216 -4.25 16.03 -5.76
C GLN A 216 -5.32 15.83 -4.68
N ALA A 217 -6.02 16.90 -4.30
CA ALA A 217 -7.12 16.84 -3.33
C ALA A 217 -8.23 15.88 -3.74
N SER A 218 -8.46 15.66 -5.04
CA SER A 218 -9.50 14.76 -5.54
C SER A 218 -9.09 13.28 -5.47
N ALA A 219 -7.82 12.95 -5.74
CA ALA A 219 -7.33 11.58 -5.53
C ALA A 219 -7.41 11.21 -4.05
N LYS A 220 -6.95 12.10 -3.17
CA LYS A 220 -7.05 11.93 -1.71
C LYS A 220 -8.51 11.80 -1.26
N LYS A 221 -9.41 12.69 -1.71
CA LYS A 221 -10.84 12.60 -1.40
C LYS A 221 -11.46 11.28 -1.86
N PHE A 222 -11.07 10.77 -3.03
CA PHE A 222 -11.57 9.49 -3.55
C PHE A 222 -11.16 8.33 -2.65
N ILE A 223 -9.91 8.32 -2.20
CA ILE A 223 -9.40 7.32 -1.26
C ILE A 223 -10.20 7.36 0.04
N VAL A 224 -10.43 8.54 0.60
CA VAL A 224 -11.22 8.71 1.84
C VAL A 224 -12.65 8.18 1.67
N LEU A 225 -13.35 8.59 0.61
CA LEU A 225 -14.73 8.14 0.36
C LEU A 225 -14.81 6.62 0.26
N THR A 226 -13.90 6.00 -0.48
CA THR A 226 -14.01 4.56 -0.78
C THR A 226 -13.45 3.66 0.30
N CYS A 227 -12.33 4.03 0.94
CA CYS A 227 -11.65 3.19 1.92
C CYS A 227 -12.16 3.41 3.35
N LEU A 228 -12.42 4.67 3.72
CA LEU A 228 -12.76 5.04 5.10
C LEU A 228 -14.25 5.19 5.30
N GLN A 229 -14.96 5.75 4.32
CA GLN A 229 -16.42 5.93 4.36
C GLN A 229 -17.18 4.80 3.65
N GLU A 230 -16.45 3.80 3.13
CA GLU A 230 -17.01 2.60 2.47
C GLU A 230 -17.98 2.89 1.31
N LYS A 231 -17.84 4.04 0.67
CA LYS A 231 -18.65 4.39 -0.49
C LYS A 231 -18.28 3.51 -1.68
N ASP A 232 -19.27 3.12 -2.47
CA ASP A 232 -19.02 2.46 -3.73
C ASP A 232 -18.11 3.34 -4.61
N TYR A 233 -17.15 2.72 -5.29
CA TYR A 233 -16.12 3.46 -6.02
C TYR A 233 -16.70 4.23 -7.22
N LYS A 234 -17.79 3.76 -7.83
CA LYS A 234 -18.46 4.49 -8.91
C LYS A 234 -19.16 5.70 -8.34
N GLU A 235 -19.93 5.52 -7.27
CA GLU A 235 -20.61 6.63 -6.59
C GLU A 235 -19.64 7.69 -6.06
N GLY A 236 -18.52 7.26 -5.47
CA GLY A 236 -17.46 8.16 -5.01
C GLY A 236 -16.82 8.97 -6.14
N LEU A 237 -16.61 8.34 -7.30
CA LEU A 237 -16.13 9.03 -8.50
C LEU A 237 -17.16 10.04 -9.04
N GLN A 238 -18.43 9.67 -9.09
CA GLN A 238 -19.51 10.56 -9.52
C GLN A 238 -19.62 11.78 -8.59
N GLU A 239 -19.48 11.58 -7.28
CA GLU A 239 -19.47 12.69 -6.31
C GLU A 239 -18.30 13.64 -6.53
N ILE A 240 -17.09 13.12 -6.71
CA ILE A 240 -15.88 13.94 -6.84
C ILE A 240 -15.85 14.70 -8.17
N THR A 241 -16.34 14.07 -9.23
CA THR A 241 -16.27 14.63 -10.58
C THR A 241 -17.53 15.42 -10.98
N GLY A 242 -18.66 15.19 -10.30
CA GLY A 242 -19.98 15.71 -10.68
C GLY A 242 -20.51 15.17 -12.01
N LYS A 243 -19.98 14.03 -12.49
CA LYS A 243 -20.29 13.45 -13.81
C LYS A 243 -21.05 12.14 -13.66
N SER A 244 -21.76 11.73 -14.71
CA SER A 244 -22.31 10.37 -14.79
C SER A 244 -21.20 9.34 -14.99
N TRP A 245 -21.46 8.08 -14.61
CA TRP A 245 -20.51 6.99 -14.76
C TRP A 245 -20.03 6.80 -16.21
N GLU A 246 -20.94 6.89 -17.18
CA GLU A 246 -20.64 6.73 -18.61
C GLU A 246 -19.68 7.82 -19.11
N LYS A 247 -19.87 9.06 -18.64
CA LYS A 247 -18.98 10.16 -18.98
C LYS A 247 -17.59 9.98 -18.35
N ILE A 248 -17.54 9.48 -17.12
CA ILE A 248 -16.27 9.17 -16.42
C ILE A 248 -15.51 8.08 -17.17
N LEU A 249 -16.17 6.97 -17.52
CA LEU A 249 -15.56 5.87 -18.28
C LEU A 249 -14.90 6.34 -19.57
N LYS A 250 -15.61 7.16 -20.35
CA LYS A 250 -15.11 7.66 -21.63
C LYS A 250 -13.93 8.62 -21.44
N GLU A 251 -14.08 9.59 -20.53
CA GLU A 251 -13.08 10.63 -20.30
C GLU A 251 -11.79 10.06 -19.70
N GLU A 252 -11.91 9.18 -18.70
CA GLU A 252 -10.77 8.55 -18.06
C GLU A 252 -10.01 7.66 -19.05
N LEU A 253 -10.72 6.86 -19.85
CA LEU A 253 -10.09 6.02 -20.88
C LEU A 253 -9.36 6.85 -21.93
N GLU A 254 -9.97 7.93 -22.41
CA GLU A 254 -9.35 8.84 -23.37
C GLU A 254 -8.06 9.44 -22.80
N TRP A 255 -8.13 9.96 -21.56
CA TRP A 255 -6.97 10.51 -20.88
C TRP A 255 -5.88 9.45 -20.66
N ALA A 256 -6.24 8.26 -20.20
CA ALA A 256 -5.30 7.19 -19.90
C ALA A 256 -4.56 6.73 -21.16
N ARG A 257 -5.25 6.63 -22.30
CA ARG A 257 -4.63 6.35 -23.61
C ARG A 257 -3.67 7.46 -24.03
N GLN A 258 -4.05 8.72 -23.86
CA GLN A 258 -3.17 9.86 -24.14
C GLN A 258 -1.92 9.85 -23.25
N PHE A 259 -2.10 9.61 -21.95
CA PHE A 259 -1.01 9.51 -20.97
C PHE A 259 -0.01 8.42 -21.38
N VAL A 260 -0.50 7.21 -21.68
CA VAL A 260 0.35 6.09 -22.10
C VAL A 260 1.10 6.40 -23.41
N ASN A 261 0.40 6.95 -24.41
CA ASN A 261 1.00 7.27 -25.72
C ASN A 261 2.01 8.41 -25.67
N SER A 262 1.87 9.36 -24.73
CA SER A 262 2.78 10.50 -24.60
C SER A 262 4.13 10.13 -23.99
N ARG A 263 4.16 9.17 -23.06
CA ARG A 263 5.39 8.70 -22.40
C ARG A 263 6.13 7.63 -23.20
N GLY A 264 5.43 6.81 -24.00
CA GLY A 264 6.08 5.82 -24.88
C GLY A 264 6.86 6.42 -26.09
N LYS A 265 6.93 7.76 -26.19
CA LYS A 265 7.70 8.48 -27.23
C LYS A 265 8.97 9.17 -26.70
N GLN A 266 9.22 9.11 -25.39
CA GLN A 266 10.43 9.62 -24.74
C GLN A 266 11.46 8.50 -24.61
#